data_AF-A0A956B9A9-F1
#
_entry.id   AF-A0A956B9A9-F1
#
_cell.length_a   1.000
_cell.length_b   1.000
_cell.length_c   1.000
_cell.angle_alpha   90.00
_cell.angle_beta   90.00
_cell.angle_gamma   90.00
#
_symmetry.space_group_name_H-M   'P 1'
#
loop_
_entity.id
_entity.type
_entity.pdbx_description
1 polymer ?
#
loop_
_entity_poly.entity_id
_entity_poly.type
_entity_poly.pdbx_seq_one_letter_code
_entity_poly.pdbx_strand_id
1 'polypeptide(L)'
;YANTDKLIAVPLNADVENPRLLKSDDETWEEPEEADEDKADDSGKADDGGEAKPEDADKGDKDEAAPDESGEAKDGSGQADDKKSGDESDDPYAGLNKDHPLFGKWEGTAKGFKAIGAPDDEVSFTLTIIVDEDGNIMGTSESQGESKDLGDVVKWDEAKQEFYRERAQGPVKVVMTGTVSDDDMNGTWSIEMMGASGTWTAHRTTRDIDADEVKKIRGESGDGETKPVEIDLDGFEARGMELPVEPGSFWNLASNDSGNLLYVRGTIGGPPAIKLIDITADEPEEKTVLGAAGGFDISGDGKKILAGGQGGFAIVDAKPGQSFSKALRPSGLRKMVDPRAEWEEMFTDAWRRYRDFFYVKNMHGVDWDAVHERYQAMLADAATREDVAFIIGEMISELNVGHAYYFGGDFEGQPSEPVGLLGVDFALGTETDDEGNAHTAYKIEHMYHGAPWDSDARGPLNQPGLDVKEGDYITAVNGVAIDTALDPWASFIGLAGRDTTLTVASKLVGDDEARNE
;
A
#
# COMPACT_ATOMS: atom_id res chain seq x y z
N TYR A 1 5.77 -19.25 13.45
CA TYR A 1 6.18 -17.84 13.29
C TYR A 1 5.21 -17.15 12.34
N ALA A 2 3.98 -16.94 12.79
CA ALA A 2 2.98 -16.16 12.07
C ALA A 2 2.55 -15.05 13.03
N ASN A 3 2.42 -13.82 12.55
CA ASN A 3 2.20 -12.64 13.38
C ASN A 3 3.35 -12.36 14.37
N THR A 4 4.59 -12.59 13.94
CA THR A 4 5.82 -12.33 14.72
C THR A 4 6.74 -11.31 14.04
N ASP A 5 6.22 -10.60 13.05
CA ASP A 5 6.95 -9.64 12.22
C ASP A 5 7.08 -8.32 13.00
N LYS A 6 8.14 -7.55 12.71
CA LYS A 6 8.44 -6.24 13.31
C LYS A 6 8.71 -5.24 12.20
N LEU A 7 8.31 -3.97 12.38
CA LEU A 7 8.65 -2.90 11.45
C LEU A 7 9.99 -2.26 11.84
N ILE A 8 10.92 -2.22 10.90
CA ILE A 8 12.23 -1.56 11.04
C ILE A 8 12.25 -0.34 10.12
N ALA A 9 12.67 0.81 10.64
CA ALA A 9 13.04 1.98 9.85
C ALA A 9 14.57 2.09 9.79
N VAL A 10 15.13 2.41 8.62
CA VAL A 10 16.56 2.66 8.45
C VAL A 10 16.77 4.15 8.18
N PRO A 11 17.56 4.87 8.99
CA PRO A 11 17.94 6.24 8.70
C PRO A 11 18.80 6.34 7.45
N LEU A 12 18.50 7.34 6.60
CA LEU A 12 19.21 7.59 5.35
C LEU A 12 20.66 8.07 5.58
N ASN A 13 20.98 8.61 6.76
CA ASN A 13 22.32 9.07 7.14
C ASN A 13 22.76 8.47 8.48
N ALA A 14 24.08 8.27 8.67
CA ALA A 14 24.62 7.80 9.94
C ALA A 14 24.41 8.76 11.12
N ASP A 15 24.41 10.08 10.87
CA ASP A 15 24.32 11.12 11.90
C ASP A 15 22.91 11.31 12.48
N VAL A 16 21.94 10.45 12.14
CA VAL A 16 20.59 10.49 12.70
C VAL A 16 20.60 9.87 14.10
N GLU A 17 20.61 10.72 15.13
CA GLU A 17 20.41 10.32 16.52
C GLU A 17 19.15 9.44 16.67
N ASN A 18 19.23 8.40 17.49
CA ASN A 18 18.09 7.54 17.76
C ASN A 18 17.06 8.29 18.63
N PRO A 19 15.84 8.58 18.12
CA PRO A 19 14.85 9.40 18.84
C PRO A 19 14.28 8.72 20.09
N ARG A 20 14.65 7.46 20.36
CA ARG A 20 14.23 6.67 21.54
C ARG A 20 15.34 6.57 22.58
N LEU A 21 16.43 7.32 22.44
CA LEU A 21 17.39 7.52 23.52
C LEU A 21 16.75 8.35 24.63
N LEU A 22 16.87 7.88 25.87
CA LEU A 22 16.53 8.68 27.05
C LEU A 22 17.47 9.89 27.10
N LYS A 23 16.91 11.10 27.08
CA LYS A 23 17.67 12.33 27.35
C LYS A 23 18.13 12.27 28.81
N SER A 24 19.44 12.37 29.02
CA SER A 24 20.03 12.32 30.37
C SER A 24 19.51 13.47 31.22
N ASP A 25 19.10 13.18 32.45
CA ASP A 25 18.65 14.16 33.45
C ASP A 25 19.81 14.72 34.28
N ASP A 26 20.99 14.85 33.66
CA ASP A 26 22.19 15.43 34.25
C ASP A 26 21.97 16.92 34.59
N GLU A 27 21.49 17.18 35.82
CA GLU A 27 21.70 18.46 36.49
C GLU A 27 23.21 18.74 36.51
N THR A 28 23.66 19.69 35.70
CA THR A 28 25.05 20.11 35.66
C THR A 28 25.46 20.64 37.02
N TRP A 29 26.23 19.85 37.76
CA TRP A 29 26.84 20.28 39.02
C TRP A 29 27.70 21.52 38.78
N GLU A 30 27.21 22.68 39.23
CA GLU A 30 28.05 23.88 39.34
C GLU A 30 29.11 23.61 40.42
N GLU A 31 30.39 23.68 40.03
CA GLU A 31 31.50 23.61 40.99
C GLU A 31 31.41 24.82 41.94
N PRO A 32 31.50 24.63 43.28
CA PRO A 32 31.38 25.74 44.21
C PRO A 32 32.56 26.71 44.08
N GLU A 33 32.26 28.01 44.01
CA GLU A 33 33.27 29.07 43.88
C GLU A 33 34.36 28.96 44.99
N GLU A 34 35.64 29.05 44.60
CA GLU A 34 36.74 29.06 45.57
C GLU A 34 36.70 30.33 46.43
N ALA A 35 36.92 30.15 47.74
CA ALA A 35 37.08 31.24 48.70
C ALA A 35 38.50 31.24 49.28
N ASP A 36 39.20 32.37 49.16
CA ASP A 36 40.49 32.61 49.82
C ASP A 36 40.39 32.46 51.36
N GLU A 37 41.27 31.67 51.98
CA GLU A 37 42.33 32.17 52.89
C GLU A 37 43.17 31.05 53.55
N ASP A 38 44.45 30.98 53.18
CA ASP A 38 45.64 31.04 54.06
C ASP A 38 45.90 29.98 55.20
N LYS A 39 46.99 29.20 55.04
CA LYS A 39 47.85 28.51 56.07
C LYS A 39 47.25 27.31 56.86
N ALA A 40 47.96 26.19 57.06
CA ALA A 40 49.30 26.07 57.66
C ALA A 40 49.97 24.67 57.47
N ASP A 41 51.24 24.52 57.90
CA ASP A 41 51.98 23.25 57.99
C ASP A 41 51.44 22.29 59.10
N ASP A 42 51.61 20.97 58.92
CA ASP A 42 52.68 20.17 59.57
C ASP A 42 52.35 18.65 59.71
N SER A 43 53.30 17.79 59.33
CA SER A 43 53.43 16.36 59.69
C SER A 43 52.31 15.36 59.31
N GLY A 44 52.56 14.07 59.05
CA GLY A 44 53.84 13.36 58.88
C GLY A 44 53.80 11.92 59.43
N LYS A 45 54.40 10.96 58.69
CA LYS A 45 54.64 9.53 59.05
C LYS A 45 53.41 8.61 59.22
N ALA A 46 53.52 7.27 59.17
CA ALA A 46 54.47 6.34 58.49
C ALA A 46 53.98 4.88 58.67
N ASP A 47 54.58 3.93 57.93
CA ASP A 47 54.79 2.51 58.30
C ASP A 47 53.53 1.59 58.48
N ASP A 48 53.58 0.26 58.32
CA ASP A 48 54.53 -0.69 57.68
C ASP A 48 53.83 -2.07 57.50
N GLY A 49 54.36 -2.94 56.63
CA GLY A 49 54.16 -4.40 56.64
C GLY A 49 52.92 -4.96 55.92
N GLY A 50 53.00 -6.11 55.22
CA GLY A 50 54.18 -6.91 54.85
C GLY A 50 53.86 -8.37 54.49
N GLU A 51 54.59 -8.92 53.51
CA GLU A 51 54.77 -10.37 53.18
C GLU A 51 53.49 -11.18 52.79
N ALA A 52 53.52 -12.30 52.03
CA ALA A 52 54.61 -13.03 51.37
C ALA A 52 54.15 -13.70 50.04
N LYS A 53 55.11 -14.18 49.25
CA LYS A 53 55.00 -15.18 48.15
C LYS A 53 55.63 -16.52 48.64
N PRO A 54 55.50 -17.71 48.00
CA PRO A 54 55.89 -18.01 46.59
C PRO A 54 55.02 -19.09 45.85
N GLU A 55 55.09 -19.26 44.52
CA GLU A 55 55.80 -20.32 43.70
C GLU A 55 55.31 -21.78 43.91
N ASP A 56 55.31 -22.74 42.96
CA ASP A 56 55.75 -22.85 41.54
C ASP A 56 54.74 -23.80 40.80
N ALA A 57 54.79 -24.32 39.55
CA ALA A 57 55.72 -24.42 38.40
C ALA A 57 54.88 -24.78 37.12
N ASP A 58 55.35 -25.01 35.88
CA ASP A 58 56.71 -24.99 35.29
C ASP A 58 56.69 -24.66 33.75
N LYS A 59 57.89 -24.66 33.14
CA LYS A 59 58.30 -24.41 31.73
C LYS A 59 57.46 -24.96 30.55
N GLY A 60 57.48 -24.18 29.47
CA GLY A 60 57.47 -24.64 28.06
C GLY A 60 58.10 -23.54 27.19
N ASP A 61 59.12 -23.85 26.39
CA ASP A 61 60.04 -22.87 25.77
C ASP A 61 60.21 -23.08 24.24
N LYS A 62 60.75 -22.04 23.56
CA LYS A 62 61.40 -22.00 22.23
C LYS A 62 60.68 -21.36 21.03
N ASP A 63 61.44 -20.44 20.41
CA ASP A 63 61.83 -20.32 18.97
C ASP A 63 60.73 -20.38 17.87
N GLU A 64 60.76 -19.61 16.77
CA GLU A 64 61.82 -18.77 16.19
C GLU A 64 61.27 -17.73 15.18
N ALA A 65 62.10 -16.73 14.84
CA ALA A 65 62.17 -15.94 13.59
C ALA A 65 60.92 -15.30 12.90
N ALA A 66 61.04 -13.99 12.63
CA ALA A 66 60.33 -13.29 11.54
C ALA A 66 61.13 -13.38 10.21
N PRO A 67 60.61 -12.81 9.10
CA PRO A 67 61.42 -11.80 8.43
C PRO A 67 60.69 -10.48 8.11
N ASP A 68 61.49 -9.46 7.86
CA ASP A 68 61.17 -8.08 7.46
C ASP A 68 61.42 -7.88 5.95
N GLU A 69 60.60 -7.07 5.27
CA GLU A 69 60.99 -6.34 4.05
C GLU A 69 60.30 -4.95 3.99
N SER A 70 60.86 -3.99 4.74
CA SER A 70 61.19 -2.60 4.35
C SER A 70 60.46 -1.92 3.16
N GLY A 71 59.97 -0.69 3.38
CA GLY A 71 59.59 0.25 2.32
C GLY A 71 59.58 1.72 2.77
N GLU A 72 60.55 2.52 2.31
CA GLU A 72 60.71 3.96 2.65
C GLU A 72 59.54 4.80 2.09
N ALA A 73 58.77 5.52 2.89
CA ALA A 73 59.08 6.79 3.58
C ALA A 73 59.26 8.01 2.66
N LYS A 74 58.39 9.03 2.84
CA LYS A 74 58.76 10.44 2.65
C LYS A 74 57.82 11.41 3.38
N ASP A 75 58.46 12.35 4.09
CA ASP A 75 57.86 13.55 4.66
C ASP A 75 57.52 14.57 3.54
N GLY A 76 56.58 15.48 3.81
CA GLY A 76 55.96 16.35 2.82
C GLY A 76 55.03 17.42 3.42
N SER A 77 55.49 18.15 4.44
CA SER A 77 54.76 19.27 5.05
C SER A 77 54.22 20.28 4.01
N GLY A 78 52.91 20.51 3.98
CA GLY A 78 52.26 21.51 3.12
C GLY A 78 51.16 22.26 3.86
N GLN A 79 51.32 23.56 4.04
CA GLN A 79 50.39 24.45 4.74
C GLN A 79 49.85 25.51 3.78
N ALA A 80 48.59 25.34 3.35
CA ALA A 80 47.76 26.26 2.57
C ALA A 80 46.34 25.66 2.45
N ASP A 81 45.23 26.39 2.41
CA ASP A 81 45.01 27.81 2.72
C ASP A 81 43.59 27.98 3.28
N ASP A 82 43.41 28.84 4.27
CA ASP A 82 42.09 29.20 4.80
C ASP A 82 41.39 30.16 3.83
N LYS A 83 40.47 29.63 3.02
CA LYS A 83 39.68 30.41 2.05
C LYS A 83 38.21 30.49 2.43
N LYS A 84 37.94 31.41 3.36
CA LYS A 84 36.64 32.11 3.40
C LYS A 84 36.39 32.84 2.08
N SER A 85 35.50 32.28 1.27
CA SER A 85 34.61 33.02 0.38
C SER A 85 33.17 32.76 0.80
N GLY A 86 32.27 33.73 0.81
CA GLY A 86 32.53 35.13 0.46
C GLY A 86 31.31 35.93 0.07
N ASP A 87 30.25 35.89 0.88
CA ASP A 87 29.13 36.86 0.85
C ASP A 87 28.46 37.03 -0.52
N GLU A 88 27.74 35.99 -0.98
CA GLU A 88 26.70 36.18 -2.00
C GLU A 88 25.43 36.71 -1.32
N SER A 89 24.85 37.74 -1.91
CA SER A 89 23.89 38.62 -1.24
C SER A 89 22.51 38.00 -1.04
N ASP A 90 21.96 38.12 0.17
CA ASP A 90 20.55 37.83 0.53
C ASP A 90 19.55 38.87 -0.04
N ASP A 91 19.82 39.37 -1.25
CA ASP A 91 18.93 40.22 -2.04
C ASP A 91 18.16 39.32 -3.04
N PRO A 92 16.84 39.09 -2.84
CA PRO A 92 16.06 38.23 -3.73
C PRO A 92 15.94 38.77 -5.16
N TYR A 93 16.28 40.05 -5.38
CA TYR A 93 16.28 40.67 -6.70
C TYR A 93 17.61 40.53 -7.45
N ALA A 94 18.65 39.95 -6.84
CA ALA A 94 19.94 39.74 -7.49
C ALA A 94 19.80 38.82 -8.71
N GLY A 95 20.37 39.24 -9.85
CA GLY A 95 20.29 38.53 -11.14
C GLY A 95 18.94 38.64 -11.88
N LEU A 96 18.03 39.52 -11.46
CA LEU A 96 16.72 39.72 -12.13
C LEU A 96 16.70 40.90 -13.12
N ASN A 97 16.33 40.61 -14.36
CA ASN A 97 16.11 41.58 -15.42
C ASN A 97 14.74 42.28 -15.26
N LYS A 98 14.68 43.27 -14.36
CA LYS A 98 13.47 44.05 -14.04
C LYS A 98 12.95 44.90 -15.22
N ASP A 99 13.80 45.20 -16.19
CA ASP A 99 13.43 45.96 -17.39
C ASP A 99 12.73 45.09 -18.44
N HIS A 100 12.89 43.76 -18.41
CA HIS A 100 12.33 42.84 -19.39
C HIS A 100 10.82 43.07 -19.64
N PRO A 101 10.33 43.03 -20.89
CA PRO A 101 8.93 43.37 -21.20
C PRO A 101 7.89 42.56 -20.44
N LEU A 102 8.18 41.30 -20.09
CA LEU A 102 7.30 40.43 -19.29
C LEU A 102 7.35 40.68 -17.77
N PHE A 103 8.37 41.35 -17.23
CA PHE A 103 8.63 41.43 -15.79
C PHE A 103 7.55 42.22 -15.05
N GLY A 104 6.94 41.64 -14.02
CA GLY A 104 5.93 42.30 -13.19
C GLY A 104 4.71 41.44 -12.89
N LYS A 105 3.72 42.07 -12.26
CA LYS A 105 2.42 41.48 -11.96
C LYS A 105 1.38 41.95 -12.98
N TRP A 106 0.53 41.04 -13.40
CA TRP A 106 -0.45 41.21 -14.46
C TRP A 106 -1.81 40.70 -14.02
N GLU A 107 -2.88 41.41 -14.38
CA GLU A 107 -4.26 40.98 -14.20
C GLU A 107 -4.95 40.86 -15.56
N GLY A 108 -5.65 39.76 -15.80
CA GLY A 108 -6.21 39.46 -17.12
C GLY A 108 -7.48 38.63 -17.11
N THR A 109 -8.08 38.54 -18.29
CA THR A 109 -9.30 37.77 -18.55
C THR A 109 -9.11 36.95 -19.81
N ALA A 110 -9.30 35.64 -19.71
CA ALA A 110 -9.38 34.72 -20.83
C ALA A 110 -10.85 34.40 -21.16
N LYS A 111 -11.18 34.22 -22.43
CA LYS A 111 -12.55 34.06 -22.94
C LYS A 111 -12.68 32.84 -23.85
N GLY A 112 -13.91 32.32 -23.99
CA GLY A 112 -14.27 31.23 -24.91
C GLY A 112 -14.46 29.88 -24.23
N PHE A 113 -14.46 29.81 -22.90
CA PHE A 113 -14.51 28.55 -22.16
C PHE A 113 -15.84 27.80 -22.27
N LYS A 114 -16.93 28.45 -22.74
CA LYS A 114 -18.17 27.72 -23.10
C LYS A 114 -17.95 26.68 -24.20
N ALA A 115 -16.94 26.85 -25.06
CA ALA A 115 -16.60 25.86 -26.09
C ALA A 115 -16.15 24.51 -25.52
N ILE A 116 -15.69 24.48 -24.25
CA ILE A 116 -15.32 23.26 -23.52
C ILE A 116 -16.29 22.94 -22.36
N GLY A 117 -17.47 23.56 -22.35
CA GLY A 117 -18.52 23.28 -21.37
C GLY A 117 -18.34 23.91 -19.98
N ALA A 118 -17.47 24.92 -19.84
CA ALA A 118 -17.37 25.69 -18.61
C ALA A 118 -18.68 26.47 -18.30
N PRO A 119 -19.04 26.68 -17.03
CA PRO A 119 -20.25 27.42 -16.65
C PRO A 119 -20.16 28.90 -17.08
N ASP A 120 -18.99 29.50 -16.92
CA ASP A 120 -18.68 30.87 -17.31
C ASP A 120 -17.83 30.89 -18.59
N ASP A 121 -18.05 31.89 -19.44
CA ASP A 121 -17.32 32.04 -20.71
C ASP A 121 -15.99 32.78 -20.55
N GLU A 122 -15.89 33.55 -19.47
CA GLU A 122 -14.79 34.44 -19.16
C GLU A 122 -14.24 34.07 -17.78
N VAL A 123 -12.92 33.92 -17.68
CA VAL A 123 -12.22 33.55 -16.44
C VAL A 123 -11.13 34.58 -16.22
N SER A 124 -11.15 35.23 -15.06
CA SER A 124 -10.08 36.10 -14.61
C SER A 124 -8.88 35.30 -14.10
N PHE A 125 -7.69 35.84 -14.32
CA PHE A 125 -6.43 35.28 -13.83
C PHE A 125 -5.47 36.41 -13.46
N THR A 126 -4.52 36.11 -12.58
CA THR A 126 -3.33 36.94 -12.36
C THR A 126 -2.08 36.17 -12.78
N LEU A 127 -1.04 36.89 -13.20
CA LEU A 127 0.31 36.34 -13.41
C LEU A 127 1.29 37.21 -12.63
N THR A 128 2.19 36.62 -11.84
CA THR A 128 3.39 37.31 -11.37
C THR A 128 4.58 36.68 -12.09
N ILE A 129 5.29 37.47 -12.91
CA ILE A 129 6.38 37.01 -13.79
C ILE A 129 7.68 37.70 -13.39
N ILE A 130 8.73 36.92 -13.16
CA ILE A 130 10.11 37.40 -13.07
C ILE A 130 10.93 36.84 -14.24
N VAL A 131 12.00 37.52 -14.58
CA VAL A 131 12.94 37.11 -15.63
C VAL A 131 14.34 37.38 -15.12
N ASP A 132 15.27 36.45 -15.33
CA ASP A 132 16.67 36.61 -14.94
C ASP A 132 17.51 37.31 -16.04
N GLU A 133 18.79 37.55 -15.77
CA GLU A 133 19.72 38.16 -16.72
C GLU A 133 20.05 37.26 -17.94
N ASP A 134 19.90 35.93 -17.81
CA ASP A 134 20.05 34.98 -18.93
C ASP A 134 18.78 34.87 -19.81
N GLY A 135 17.66 35.43 -19.36
CA GLY A 135 16.38 35.48 -20.07
C GLY A 135 15.44 34.31 -19.77
N ASN A 136 15.69 33.51 -18.73
CA ASN A 136 14.75 32.50 -18.27
C ASN A 136 13.54 33.15 -17.60
N ILE A 137 12.34 32.68 -17.92
CA ILE A 137 11.08 33.29 -17.50
C ILE A 137 10.41 32.40 -16.46
N MET A 138 10.34 32.90 -15.23
CA MET A 138 9.75 32.23 -14.08
C MET A 138 8.50 32.97 -13.62
N GLY A 139 7.60 32.30 -12.89
CA GLY A 139 6.42 32.97 -12.35
C GLY A 139 5.30 32.05 -11.95
N THR A 140 4.31 32.64 -11.29
CA THR A 140 3.06 31.98 -10.88
C THR A 140 1.87 32.52 -11.67
N SER A 141 0.86 31.69 -11.81
CA SER A 141 -0.46 32.04 -12.34
C SER A 141 -1.54 31.68 -11.31
N GLU A 142 -2.47 32.59 -11.03
CA GLU A 142 -3.59 32.33 -10.12
C GLU A 142 -4.92 32.48 -10.87
N SER A 143 -5.84 31.54 -10.66
CA SER A 143 -7.22 31.66 -11.13
C SER A 143 -8.15 30.82 -10.25
N GLN A 144 -9.36 31.33 -9.99
CA GLN A 144 -10.39 30.68 -9.16
C GLN A 144 -9.91 30.24 -7.75
N GLY A 145 -8.86 30.88 -7.22
CA GLY A 145 -8.25 30.54 -5.92
C GLY A 145 -7.22 29.40 -5.97
N GLU A 146 -6.90 28.86 -7.14
CA GLU A 146 -5.77 27.96 -7.35
C GLU A 146 -4.57 28.73 -7.90
N SER A 147 -3.43 28.69 -7.20
CA SER A 147 -2.14 29.20 -7.67
C SER A 147 -1.29 28.05 -8.23
N LYS A 148 -0.69 28.25 -9.40
CA LYS A 148 0.09 27.25 -10.16
C LYS A 148 1.23 27.91 -10.92
N ASP A 149 2.39 27.28 -10.93
CA ASP A 149 3.60 27.80 -11.58
C ASP A 149 3.46 27.84 -13.12
N LEU A 150 4.23 28.71 -13.76
CA LEU A 150 4.22 28.86 -15.22
C LEU A 150 4.83 27.65 -15.94
N GLY A 151 5.81 26.99 -15.32
CA GLY A 151 6.37 25.72 -15.78
C GLY A 151 7.30 25.82 -17.00
N ASP A 152 8.00 24.72 -17.27
CA ASP A 152 9.27 24.60 -17.99
C ASP A 152 9.31 25.10 -19.45
N VAL A 153 8.16 25.46 -20.04
CA VAL A 153 8.06 25.86 -21.46
C VAL A 153 7.32 27.18 -21.60
N VAL A 154 7.93 28.25 -21.09
CA VAL A 154 7.70 29.62 -21.56
C VAL A 154 8.83 29.99 -22.52
N LYS A 155 8.48 30.52 -23.69
CA LYS A 155 9.41 31.01 -24.72
C LYS A 155 9.06 32.43 -25.09
N TRP A 156 10.09 33.22 -25.34
CA TRP A 156 10.00 34.63 -25.72
C TRP A 156 10.77 34.86 -27.01
N ASP A 157 10.12 35.50 -27.98
CA ASP A 157 10.79 36.03 -29.18
C ASP A 157 10.90 37.54 -29.02
N GLU A 158 12.07 38.00 -28.57
CA GLU A 158 12.37 39.41 -28.34
C GLU A 158 12.17 40.27 -29.61
N ALA A 159 12.48 39.71 -30.79
CA ALA A 159 12.37 40.42 -32.07
C ALA A 159 10.91 40.60 -32.53
N LYS A 160 9.97 39.81 -32.00
CA LYS A 160 8.52 39.93 -32.26
C LYS A 160 7.69 40.39 -31.05
N GLN A 161 8.29 40.48 -29.86
CA GLN A 161 7.61 40.65 -28.56
C GLN A 161 6.52 39.57 -28.34
N GLU A 162 6.78 38.35 -28.82
CA GLU A 162 5.85 37.22 -28.78
C GLU A 162 6.15 36.28 -27.61
N PHE A 163 5.16 36.10 -26.75
CA PHE A 163 5.09 35.08 -25.71
C PHE A 163 4.47 33.79 -26.28
N TYR A 164 5.13 32.65 -26.04
CA TYR A 164 4.63 31.32 -26.33
C TYR A 164 4.74 30.44 -25.08
N ARG A 165 3.65 29.76 -24.71
CA ARG A 165 3.63 28.75 -23.63
C ARG A 165 2.94 27.48 -24.11
N GLU A 166 3.54 26.33 -23.79
CA GLU A 166 2.96 25.02 -24.05
C GLU A 166 2.88 24.21 -22.76
N ARG A 167 1.75 23.53 -22.53
CA ARG A 167 1.56 22.63 -21.40
C ARG A 167 0.89 21.35 -21.86
N ALA A 168 1.49 20.21 -21.52
CA ALA A 168 0.86 18.90 -21.62
C ALA A 168 0.23 18.50 -20.28
N GLN A 169 -0.93 17.86 -20.33
CA GLN A 169 -1.55 17.17 -19.19
C GLN A 169 -2.06 15.81 -19.67
N GLY A 170 -1.21 14.79 -19.56
CA GLY A 170 -1.41 13.51 -20.24
C GLY A 170 -1.48 13.73 -21.76
N PRO A 171 -2.50 13.19 -22.47
CA PRO A 171 -2.64 13.37 -23.92
C PRO A 171 -3.19 14.76 -24.31
N VAL A 172 -3.56 15.62 -23.37
CA VAL A 172 -4.13 16.95 -23.66
C VAL A 172 -3.02 17.98 -23.74
N LYS A 173 -2.80 18.55 -24.93
CA LYS A 173 -1.90 19.68 -25.17
C LYS A 173 -2.67 20.99 -25.19
N VAL A 174 -2.21 21.95 -24.38
CA VAL A 174 -2.71 23.33 -24.30
C VAL A 174 -1.61 24.27 -24.75
N VAL A 175 -1.91 25.16 -25.69
CA VAL A 175 -0.97 26.17 -26.21
C VAL A 175 -1.54 27.56 -25.96
N MET A 176 -0.72 28.47 -25.45
CA MET A 176 -1.03 29.89 -25.31
C MET A 176 -0.01 30.71 -26.09
N THR A 177 -0.47 31.71 -26.83
CA THR A 177 0.38 32.66 -27.55
C THR A 177 -0.14 34.08 -27.31
N GLY A 178 0.76 35.07 -27.27
CA GLY A 178 0.36 36.46 -27.14
C GLY A 178 1.48 37.42 -27.51
N THR A 179 1.14 38.68 -27.71
CA THR A 179 2.06 39.80 -27.94
C THR A 179 1.97 40.80 -26.81
N VAL A 180 3.11 41.37 -26.42
CA VAL A 180 3.20 42.45 -25.41
C VAL A 180 3.39 43.80 -26.12
N SER A 181 2.67 44.81 -25.67
CA SER A 181 2.88 46.22 -26.03
C SER A 181 2.81 47.06 -24.77
N ASP A 182 3.93 47.64 -24.36
CA ASP A 182 4.08 48.43 -23.14
C ASP A 182 3.57 47.69 -21.88
N ASP A 183 2.40 48.04 -21.35
CA ASP A 183 1.78 47.41 -20.18
C ASP A 183 0.56 46.53 -20.52
N ASP A 184 0.27 46.29 -21.81
CA ASP A 184 -0.81 45.41 -22.27
C ASP A 184 -0.28 44.14 -22.95
N MET A 185 -0.78 42.98 -22.52
CA MET A 185 -0.69 41.72 -23.27
C MET A 185 -2.03 41.40 -23.93
N ASN A 186 -1.97 40.84 -25.14
CA ASN A 186 -3.13 40.25 -25.80
C ASN A 186 -2.74 38.98 -26.55
N GLY A 187 -3.64 38.00 -26.63
CA GLY A 187 -3.29 36.71 -27.19
C GLY A 187 -4.46 35.73 -27.38
N THR A 188 -4.08 34.49 -27.70
CA THR A 188 -4.97 33.34 -27.88
C THR A 188 -4.54 32.16 -27.03
N TRP A 189 -5.49 31.28 -26.75
CA TRP A 189 -5.26 29.95 -26.17
C TRP A 189 -5.94 28.90 -27.03
N SER A 190 -5.42 27.67 -27.04
CA SER A 190 -6.02 26.53 -27.76
C SER A 190 -5.75 25.20 -27.06
N ILE A 191 -6.64 24.24 -27.28
CA ILE A 191 -6.57 22.86 -26.79
C ILE A 191 -6.68 21.94 -28.00
N GLU A 192 -5.55 21.43 -28.48
CA GLU A 192 -5.44 20.80 -29.81
C GLU A 192 -6.40 19.62 -29.99
N MET A 193 -6.44 18.72 -29.00
CA MET A 193 -7.31 17.53 -28.97
C MET A 193 -8.81 17.82 -28.96
N MET A 194 -9.23 19.03 -28.56
CA MET A 194 -10.65 19.42 -28.51
C MET A 194 -11.06 20.34 -29.67
N GLY A 195 -10.09 20.84 -30.47
CA GLY A 195 -10.35 21.89 -31.46
C GLY A 195 -10.86 23.20 -30.87
N ALA A 196 -10.73 23.36 -29.55
CA ALA A 196 -11.24 24.53 -28.81
C ALA A 196 -10.16 25.60 -28.71
N SER A 197 -10.57 26.87 -28.85
CA SER A 197 -9.67 28.02 -28.75
C SER A 197 -10.42 29.27 -28.32
N GLY A 198 -9.71 30.19 -27.69
CA GLY A 198 -10.24 31.48 -27.29
C GLY A 198 -9.18 32.57 -27.24
N THR A 199 -9.56 33.75 -26.77
CA THR A 199 -8.68 34.92 -26.64
C THR A 199 -8.42 35.24 -25.17
N TRP A 200 -7.35 35.97 -24.90
CA TRP A 200 -7.05 36.52 -23.58
C TRP A 200 -6.38 37.89 -23.69
N THR A 201 -6.55 38.70 -22.64
CA THR A 201 -5.92 40.01 -22.48
C THR A 201 -5.50 40.18 -21.03
N ALA A 202 -4.33 40.77 -20.77
CA ALA A 202 -3.86 41.09 -19.43
C ALA A 202 -3.18 42.47 -19.40
N HIS A 203 -3.29 43.18 -18.30
CA HIS A 203 -2.69 44.50 -18.08
C HIS A 203 -1.71 44.42 -16.90
N ARG A 204 -0.56 45.08 -16.99
CA ARG A 204 0.45 45.11 -15.93
C ARG A 204 -0.02 46.01 -14.80
N THR A 205 -0.13 45.47 -13.59
CA THR A 205 -0.56 46.24 -12.41
C THR A 205 0.62 46.80 -11.60
N THR A 206 1.79 46.15 -11.67
CA THR A 206 3.04 46.67 -11.08
C THR A 206 4.28 46.00 -11.69
N ARG A 207 5.43 46.69 -11.67
CA ARG A 207 6.77 46.06 -11.83
C ARG A 207 7.44 45.77 -10.48
N ASP A 208 7.04 46.46 -9.42
CA ASP A 208 7.46 46.19 -8.06
C ASP A 208 6.68 44.95 -7.55
N ILE A 209 7.34 43.80 -7.61
CA ILE A 209 6.90 42.53 -7.01
C ILE A 209 7.52 42.46 -5.61
N ASP A 210 6.77 41.98 -4.63
CA ASP A 210 7.24 41.86 -3.24
C ASP A 210 8.38 40.84 -3.08
N ALA A 211 9.25 41.06 -2.09
CA ALA A 211 10.40 40.19 -1.81
C ALA A 211 9.99 38.74 -1.52
N ASP A 212 8.89 38.51 -0.81
CA ASP A 212 8.40 37.17 -0.50
C ASP A 212 7.71 36.52 -1.72
N GLU A 213 7.07 37.31 -2.60
CA GLU A 213 6.59 36.81 -3.90
C GLU A 213 7.77 36.43 -4.81
N VAL A 214 8.85 37.21 -4.84
CA VAL A 214 10.06 36.89 -5.63
C VAL A 214 10.76 35.65 -5.08
N LYS A 215 11.02 35.56 -3.77
CA LYS A 215 11.60 34.36 -3.15
C LYS A 215 10.74 33.12 -3.44
N LYS A 216 9.41 33.25 -3.39
CA LYS A 216 8.50 32.14 -3.70
C LYS A 216 8.57 31.68 -5.15
N ILE A 217 8.66 32.60 -6.10
CA ILE A 217 8.80 32.26 -7.52
C ILE A 217 10.16 31.63 -7.84
N ARG A 218 11.22 32.01 -7.11
CA ARG A 218 12.57 31.42 -7.22
C ARG A 218 12.73 30.07 -6.48
N GLY A 219 11.75 29.67 -5.67
CA GLY A 219 11.86 28.48 -4.79
C GLY A 219 12.66 28.73 -3.49
N GLU A 220 13.00 29.98 -3.21
CA GLU A 220 13.84 30.42 -2.08
C GLU A 220 13.02 30.84 -0.84
N SER A 221 11.68 30.75 -0.88
CA SER A 221 10.80 31.16 0.22
C SER A 221 10.63 30.09 1.30
N GLY A 222 11.69 29.85 2.09
CA GLY A 222 11.53 29.41 3.48
C GLY A 222 10.81 28.07 3.72
N ASP A 223 11.04 27.06 2.86
CA ASP A 223 11.60 25.85 3.45
C ASP A 223 13.13 26.00 3.43
N GLY A 224 13.85 25.21 4.23
CA GLY A 224 15.31 25.25 4.22
C GLY A 224 15.87 24.90 2.84
N GLU A 225 17.07 25.40 2.52
CA GLU A 225 17.90 24.81 1.46
C GLU A 225 17.87 23.29 1.67
N THR A 226 17.17 22.57 0.78
CA THR A 226 16.99 21.13 0.93
C THR A 226 18.29 20.47 0.51
N LYS A 227 19.22 20.47 1.47
CA LYS A 227 20.50 19.77 1.42
C LYS A 227 20.25 18.45 0.67
N PRO A 228 20.94 18.21 -0.47
CA PRO A 228 20.70 17.03 -1.27
C PRO A 228 20.63 15.83 -0.34
N VAL A 229 19.53 15.07 -0.38
CA VAL A 229 19.29 13.99 0.57
C VAL A 229 20.36 12.94 0.34
N GLU A 230 21.44 13.06 1.09
CA GLU A 230 22.54 12.13 1.08
C GLU A 230 22.00 10.82 1.65
N ILE A 231 22.31 9.74 0.95
CA ILE A 231 21.90 8.39 1.31
C ILE A 231 23.17 7.61 1.53
N ASP A 232 23.61 7.59 2.77
CA ASP A 232 24.61 6.66 3.26
C ASP A 232 24.06 5.23 3.11
N LEU A 233 24.76 4.40 2.33
CA LEU A 233 24.44 2.97 2.17
C LEU A 233 25.39 2.07 2.98
N ASP A 234 26.48 2.60 3.53
CA ASP A 234 27.51 1.82 4.20
C ASP A 234 27.04 1.41 5.60
N GLY A 235 26.82 0.10 5.77
CA GLY A 235 26.32 -0.46 7.03
C GLY A 235 24.85 -0.15 7.33
N PHE A 236 24.04 0.20 6.32
CA PHE A 236 22.62 0.59 6.52
C PHE A 236 21.80 -0.41 7.36
N GLU A 237 22.04 -1.72 7.22
CA GLU A 237 21.37 -2.76 8.03
C GLU A 237 21.62 -2.60 9.53
N ALA A 238 22.83 -2.17 9.93
CA ALA A 238 23.21 -1.96 11.33
C ALA A 238 22.61 -0.67 11.92
N ARG A 239 22.10 0.25 11.08
CA ARG A 239 21.37 1.46 11.51
C ARG A 239 19.86 1.23 11.68
N GLY A 240 19.37 0.01 11.42
CA GLY A 240 17.95 -0.32 11.52
C GLY A 240 17.39 -0.16 12.94
N MET A 241 16.42 0.75 13.09
CA MET A 241 15.71 1.02 14.34
C MET A 241 14.33 0.37 14.32
N GLU A 242 14.00 -0.43 15.34
CA GLU A 242 12.65 -0.98 15.50
C GLU A 242 11.64 0.15 15.79
N LEU A 243 10.53 0.16 15.06
CA LEU A 243 9.41 1.04 15.31
C LEU A 243 8.59 0.54 16.50
N PRO A 244 8.01 1.43 17.34
CA PRO A 244 7.37 1.07 18.60
C PRO A 244 5.93 0.59 18.37
N VAL A 245 5.79 -0.44 17.54
CA VAL A 245 4.52 -1.11 17.21
C VAL A 245 4.58 -2.53 17.74
N GLU A 246 3.49 -2.99 18.35
CA GLU A 246 3.36 -4.38 18.77
C GLU A 246 3.65 -5.33 17.59
N PRO A 247 4.39 -6.43 17.76
CA PRO A 247 4.64 -7.40 16.70
C PRO A 247 3.35 -7.92 16.07
N GLY A 248 3.40 -8.28 14.79
CA GLY A 248 2.19 -8.60 14.04
C GLY A 248 2.50 -9.22 12.69
N SER A 249 1.61 -9.00 11.73
CA SER A 249 1.89 -9.24 10.32
C SER A 249 1.51 -8.02 9.52
N PHE A 250 2.44 -7.57 8.67
CA PHE A 250 2.42 -6.26 8.03
C PHE A 250 2.73 -6.36 6.54
N TRP A 251 2.01 -5.60 5.72
CA TRP A 251 2.27 -5.50 4.28
C TRP A 251 1.80 -4.16 3.72
N ASN A 252 2.15 -3.88 2.46
CA ASN A 252 1.67 -2.71 1.71
C ASN A 252 2.01 -1.38 2.40
N LEU A 253 3.31 -1.17 2.68
CA LEU A 253 3.83 0.03 3.34
C LEU A 253 3.91 1.21 2.35
N ALA A 254 3.55 2.42 2.80
CA ALA A 254 3.75 3.67 2.07
C ALA A 254 3.77 4.87 3.03
N SER A 255 4.39 6.00 2.67
CA SER A 255 4.31 7.25 3.44
C SER A 255 3.31 8.22 2.83
N ASN A 256 2.57 8.98 3.66
CA ASN A 256 1.68 10.04 3.18
C ASN A 256 2.41 11.40 2.98
N ASP A 257 1.65 12.40 2.52
CA ASP A 257 2.11 13.79 2.32
C ASP A 257 2.61 14.50 3.59
N SER A 258 2.31 13.92 4.76
CA SER A 258 2.70 14.40 6.07
C SER A 258 3.87 13.58 6.66
N GLY A 259 4.52 12.71 5.88
CA GLY A 259 5.62 11.85 6.32
C GLY A 259 5.22 10.63 7.16
N ASN A 260 3.94 10.44 7.47
CA ASN A 260 3.46 9.34 8.31
C ASN A 260 3.49 8.01 7.55
N LEU A 261 3.89 6.93 8.24
CA LEU A 261 3.94 5.58 7.68
C LEU A 261 2.57 4.91 7.75
N LEU A 262 1.99 4.60 6.59
CA LEU A 262 0.82 3.73 6.43
C LEU A 262 1.25 2.29 6.15
N TYR A 263 0.45 1.34 6.62
CA TYR A 263 0.59 -0.09 6.34
C TYR A 263 -0.74 -0.82 6.55
N VAL A 264 -0.86 -2.02 5.99
CA VAL A 264 -1.93 -2.95 6.37
C VAL A 264 -1.41 -3.83 7.51
N ARG A 265 -2.22 -4.01 8.55
CA ARG A 265 -1.98 -4.92 9.68
C ARG A 265 -2.99 -6.08 9.65
N GLY A 266 -2.48 -7.31 9.72
CA GLY A 266 -3.27 -8.52 9.87
C GLY A 266 -3.74 -8.76 11.31
N THR A 267 -4.86 -9.47 11.45
CA THR A 267 -5.46 -9.84 12.75
C THR A 267 -5.72 -11.34 12.79
N ILE A 268 -5.36 -12.02 13.88
CA ILE A 268 -5.71 -13.45 14.06
C ILE A 268 -7.22 -13.56 14.26
N GLY A 269 -7.90 -14.34 13.41
CA GLY A 269 -9.35 -14.56 13.50
C GLY A 269 -10.22 -13.34 13.18
N GLY A 270 -9.65 -12.26 12.65
CA GLY A 270 -10.36 -11.02 12.31
C GLY A 270 -9.90 -10.42 10.98
N PRO A 271 -10.66 -9.49 10.40
CA PRO A 271 -10.26 -8.84 9.17
C PRO A 271 -9.03 -7.92 9.38
N PRO A 272 -8.23 -7.67 8.33
CA PRO A 272 -7.13 -6.72 8.39
C PRO A 272 -7.63 -5.27 8.47
N ALA A 273 -6.74 -4.36 8.85
CA ALA A 273 -7.01 -2.92 8.87
C ALA A 273 -5.81 -2.12 8.35
N ILE A 274 -6.10 -0.99 7.72
CA ILE A 274 -5.07 0.00 7.35
C ILE A 274 -4.78 0.86 8.58
N LYS A 275 -3.50 0.92 8.94
CA LYS A 275 -2.93 1.65 10.07
C LYS A 275 -2.06 2.80 9.56
N LEU A 276 -1.82 3.76 10.44
CA LEU A 276 -0.92 4.90 10.25
C LEU A 276 -0.19 5.14 11.57
N ILE A 277 1.11 5.39 11.50
CA ILE A 277 1.91 5.86 12.63
C ILE A 277 2.76 7.05 12.21
N ASP A 278 2.81 8.06 13.08
CA ASP A 278 3.83 9.10 13.03
C ASP A 278 5.10 8.53 13.68
N ILE A 279 6.16 8.33 12.90
CA ILE A 279 7.42 7.79 13.41
C ILE A 279 8.32 8.86 14.06
N THR A 280 7.94 10.13 13.96
CA THR A 280 8.70 11.31 14.40
C THR A 280 8.17 11.94 15.68
N ALA A 281 6.91 11.65 16.05
CA ALA A 281 6.32 12.07 17.33
C ALA A 281 7.09 11.53 18.56
N ASP A 282 7.11 12.28 19.66
CA ASP A 282 7.71 11.86 20.94
C ASP A 282 7.07 10.56 21.49
N GLU A 283 5.75 10.41 21.32
CA GLU A 283 4.98 9.22 21.67
C GLU A 283 4.23 8.67 20.42
N PRO A 284 4.88 7.82 19.59
CA PRO A 284 4.27 7.25 18.39
C PRO A 284 3.11 6.30 18.71
N GLU A 285 1.93 6.58 18.15
CA GLU A 285 0.70 5.80 18.38
C GLU A 285 0.17 5.20 17.06
N GLU A 286 -0.11 3.89 17.04
CA GLU A 286 -0.74 3.22 15.90
C GLU A 286 -2.22 3.61 15.77
N LYS A 287 -2.52 4.50 14.82
CA LYS A 287 -3.86 5.00 14.54
C LYS A 287 -4.51 4.23 13.38
N THR A 288 -5.81 3.97 13.49
CA THR A 288 -6.53 3.23 12.44
C THR A 288 -7.04 4.19 11.36
N VAL A 289 -6.57 4.01 10.13
CA VAL A 289 -7.05 4.72 8.93
C VAL A 289 -8.39 4.14 8.50
N LEU A 290 -8.45 2.82 8.25
CA LEU A 290 -9.66 2.15 7.78
C LEU A 290 -9.70 0.70 8.25
N GLY A 291 -10.75 0.34 8.99
CA GLY A 291 -10.98 -1.05 9.42
C GLY A 291 -11.56 -1.93 8.31
N ALA A 292 -11.34 -3.24 8.42
CA ALA A 292 -11.77 -4.27 7.45
C ALA A 292 -11.29 -4.04 6.01
N ALA A 293 -10.07 -3.50 5.87
CA ALA A 293 -9.39 -3.19 4.62
C ALA A 293 -8.03 -3.92 4.55
N GLY A 294 -7.78 -4.62 3.45
CA GLY A 294 -6.66 -5.56 3.29
C GLY A 294 -5.56 -5.12 2.32
N GLY A 295 -5.72 -3.97 1.68
CA GLY A 295 -4.77 -3.41 0.73
C GLY A 295 -5.16 -1.98 0.36
N PHE A 296 -4.18 -1.18 -0.07
CA PHE A 296 -4.43 0.15 -0.61
C PHE A 296 -3.39 0.55 -1.65
N ASP A 297 -3.80 1.41 -2.57
CA ASP A 297 -2.89 2.19 -3.41
C ASP A 297 -2.95 3.66 -2.98
N ILE A 298 -1.86 4.42 -3.14
CA ILE A 298 -1.72 5.81 -2.66
C ILE A 298 -1.65 6.79 -3.83
N SER A 299 -2.30 7.94 -3.69
CA SER A 299 -2.21 9.00 -4.71
C SER A 299 -0.79 9.57 -4.76
N GLY A 300 -0.33 9.97 -5.96
CA GLY A 300 1.02 10.50 -6.16
C GLY A 300 1.32 11.83 -5.44
N ASP A 301 0.33 12.46 -4.81
CA ASP A 301 0.46 13.62 -3.92
C ASP A 301 0.42 13.24 -2.42
N GLY A 302 0.43 11.94 -2.09
CA GLY A 302 0.42 11.37 -0.75
C GLY A 302 -0.90 11.50 0.03
N LYS A 303 -1.89 12.26 -0.48
CA LYS A 303 -3.03 12.75 0.32
C LYS A 303 -4.21 11.78 0.44
N LYS A 304 -4.32 10.80 -0.46
CA LYS A 304 -5.47 9.89 -0.54
C LYS A 304 -5.02 8.46 -0.79
N ILE A 305 -5.88 7.53 -0.39
CA ILE A 305 -5.70 6.11 -0.69
C ILE A 305 -6.96 5.54 -1.36
N LEU A 306 -6.75 4.67 -2.35
CA LEU A 306 -7.75 3.74 -2.86
C LEU A 306 -7.63 2.45 -2.04
N ALA A 307 -8.50 2.27 -1.06
CA ALA A 307 -8.49 1.12 -0.16
C ALA A 307 -9.50 0.05 -0.59
N GLY A 308 -9.11 -1.23 -0.47
CA GLY A 308 -9.96 -2.40 -0.76
C GLY A 308 -10.21 -3.26 0.49
N GLY A 309 -11.43 -3.78 0.65
CA GLY A 309 -11.81 -4.54 1.84
C GLY A 309 -13.22 -5.15 1.77
N GLN A 310 -13.75 -5.57 2.93
CA GLN A 310 -15.11 -6.12 3.02
C GLN A 310 -16.20 -5.11 2.62
N GLY A 311 -15.92 -3.81 2.74
CA GLY A 311 -16.80 -2.73 2.25
C GLY A 311 -16.68 -2.45 0.74
N GLY A 312 -15.99 -3.29 -0.03
CA GLY A 312 -15.65 -3.04 -1.43
C GLY A 312 -14.41 -2.16 -1.56
N PHE A 313 -14.44 -1.22 -2.51
CA PHE A 313 -13.36 -0.24 -2.71
C PHE A 313 -13.83 1.16 -2.33
N ALA A 314 -12.96 1.98 -1.72
CA ALA A 314 -13.25 3.38 -1.41
C ALA A 314 -12.00 4.26 -1.62
N ILE A 315 -12.21 5.48 -2.11
CA ILE A 315 -11.18 6.52 -2.10
C ILE A 315 -11.39 7.39 -0.87
N VAL A 316 -10.40 7.43 0.03
CA VAL A 316 -10.45 8.13 1.31
C VAL A 316 -9.16 8.95 1.53
N ASP A 317 -9.15 9.82 2.53
CA ASP A 317 -7.93 10.57 2.87
C ASP A 317 -6.90 9.67 3.57
N ALA A 318 -5.61 9.90 3.35
CA ALA A 318 -4.50 9.14 3.93
C ALA A 318 -4.25 9.48 5.42
N LYS A 319 -5.29 9.46 6.25
CA LYS A 319 -5.30 9.88 7.65
C LYS A 319 -6.28 9.06 8.51
N PRO A 320 -6.18 9.05 9.85
CA PRO A 320 -7.04 8.24 10.72
C PRO A 320 -8.56 8.47 10.52
N GLY A 321 -9.37 7.48 10.90
CA GLY A 321 -10.83 7.63 11.06
C GLY A 321 -11.68 7.63 9.78
N GLN A 322 -11.23 6.97 8.72
CA GLN A 322 -11.99 6.84 7.46
C GLN A 322 -13.05 5.72 7.52
N SER A 323 -13.94 5.67 6.52
CA SER A 323 -14.97 4.63 6.42
C SER A 323 -15.37 4.34 4.97
N PHE A 324 -15.86 3.12 4.70
CA PHE A 324 -16.47 2.72 3.42
C PHE A 324 -17.85 3.39 3.14
N SER A 325 -18.22 4.44 3.87
CA SER A 325 -19.51 5.16 3.70
C SER A 325 -19.69 5.78 2.30
N LYS A 326 -18.59 6.03 1.58
CA LYS A 326 -18.56 6.48 0.17
C LYS A 326 -17.89 5.45 -0.76
N ALA A 327 -18.11 4.16 -0.51
CA ALA A 327 -17.60 3.09 -1.37
C ALA A 327 -18.01 3.28 -2.85
N LEU A 328 -17.07 2.98 -3.74
CA LEU A 328 -17.23 3.03 -5.19
C LEU A 328 -18.29 2.02 -5.64
N ARG A 329 -19.11 2.41 -6.63
CA ARG A 329 -20.18 1.57 -7.18
C ARG A 329 -19.93 1.26 -8.66
N PRO A 330 -19.03 0.30 -8.97
CA PRO A 330 -18.66 -0.03 -10.34
C PRO A 330 -19.79 -0.69 -11.15
N SER A 331 -20.91 -1.08 -10.52
CA SER A 331 -22.06 -1.70 -11.20
C SER A 331 -22.77 -0.81 -12.25
N GLY A 332 -22.45 0.50 -12.30
CA GLY A 332 -22.86 1.39 -13.39
C GLY A 332 -21.91 1.38 -14.61
N LEU A 333 -20.68 0.89 -14.46
CA LEU A 333 -19.69 0.79 -15.53
C LEU A 333 -20.04 -0.39 -16.45
N ARG A 334 -19.86 -0.20 -17.76
CA ARG A 334 -20.11 -1.22 -18.78
C ARG A 334 -18.96 -1.25 -19.77
N LYS A 335 -18.35 -2.43 -19.94
CA LYS A 335 -17.43 -2.74 -21.04
C LYS A 335 -18.25 -3.34 -22.19
N MET A 336 -17.95 -2.98 -23.43
CA MET A 336 -18.35 -3.79 -24.59
C MET A 336 -17.32 -4.92 -24.74
N VAL A 337 -17.79 -6.16 -24.71
CA VAL A 337 -16.95 -7.35 -24.92
C VAL A 337 -17.22 -7.94 -26.29
N ASP A 338 -16.19 -8.47 -26.94
CA ASP A 338 -16.31 -9.40 -28.05
C ASP A 338 -15.77 -10.75 -27.57
N PRO A 339 -16.65 -11.70 -27.19
CA PRO A 339 -16.20 -12.99 -26.67
C PRO A 339 -15.29 -13.74 -27.64
N ARG A 340 -15.47 -13.63 -28.96
CA ARG A 340 -14.63 -14.39 -29.92
C ARG A 340 -13.21 -13.83 -29.98
N ALA A 341 -13.07 -12.51 -30.00
CA ALA A 341 -11.75 -11.86 -29.95
C ALA A 341 -11.07 -12.06 -28.58
N GLU A 342 -11.83 -11.98 -27.48
CA GLU A 342 -11.29 -12.17 -26.13
C GLU A 342 -10.90 -13.64 -25.87
N TRP A 343 -11.63 -14.63 -26.40
CA TRP A 343 -11.24 -16.05 -26.26
C TRP A 343 -9.97 -16.40 -27.03
N GLU A 344 -9.76 -15.82 -28.23
CA GLU A 344 -8.52 -15.98 -28.99
C GLU A 344 -7.33 -15.34 -28.27
N GLU A 345 -7.51 -14.17 -27.67
CA GLU A 345 -6.50 -13.51 -26.82
C GLU A 345 -6.16 -14.37 -25.59
N MET A 346 -7.17 -14.80 -24.82
CA MET A 346 -6.98 -15.59 -23.60
C MET A 346 -6.29 -16.93 -23.88
N PHE A 347 -6.62 -17.60 -24.98
CA PHE A 347 -5.93 -18.82 -25.41
C PHE A 347 -4.47 -18.53 -25.79
N THR A 348 -4.23 -17.49 -26.58
CA THR A 348 -2.89 -17.09 -27.03
C THR A 348 -1.99 -16.72 -25.85
N ASP A 349 -2.52 -16.01 -24.86
CA ASP A 349 -1.75 -15.59 -23.68
C ASP A 349 -1.53 -16.73 -22.68
N ALA A 350 -2.48 -17.66 -22.55
CA ALA A 350 -2.23 -18.92 -21.85
C ALA A 350 -1.08 -19.71 -22.52
N TRP A 351 -1.10 -19.83 -23.85
CA TRP A 351 -0.03 -20.49 -24.61
C TRP A 351 1.34 -19.81 -24.44
N ARG A 352 1.38 -18.47 -24.53
CA ARG A 352 2.59 -17.67 -24.28
C ARG A 352 3.11 -17.87 -22.85
N ARG A 353 2.22 -17.91 -21.85
CA ARG A 353 2.58 -18.11 -20.44
C ARG A 353 3.38 -19.40 -20.25
N TYR A 354 3.00 -20.48 -20.93
CA TYR A 354 3.78 -21.71 -20.93
C TYR A 354 5.05 -21.58 -21.79
N ARG A 355 4.97 -21.04 -23.02
CA ARG A 355 6.15 -20.87 -23.89
C ARG A 355 7.31 -20.12 -23.20
N ASP A 356 6.99 -19.04 -22.48
CA ASP A 356 7.99 -18.11 -21.94
C ASP A 356 8.44 -18.45 -20.51
N PHE A 357 7.59 -19.11 -19.71
CA PHE A 357 7.84 -19.39 -18.28
C PHE A 357 7.83 -20.88 -17.89
N PHE A 358 7.66 -21.82 -18.84
CA PHE A 358 7.79 -23.25 -18.53
C PHE A 358 9.22 -23.59 -18.10
N TYR A 359 9.35 -24.41 -17.06
CA TYR A 359 10.58 -24.59 -16.29
C TYR A 359 11.78 -25.16 -17.10
N VAL A 360 11.53 -25.76 -18.27
CA VAL A 360 12.55 -26.30 -19.15
C VAL A 360 12.32 -25.90 -20.61
N LYS A 361 13.30 -25.21 -21.21
CA LYS A 361 13.18 -24.56 -22.53
C LYS A 361 12.88 -25.48 -23.72
N ASN A 362 13.04 -26.78 -23.58
CA ASN A 362 12.70 -27.74 -24.64
C ASN A 362 11.25 -28.24 -24.57
N MET A 363 10.48 -27.83 -23.55
CA MET A 363 9.07 -28.19 -23.36
C MET A 363 8.82 -29.71 -23.50
N HIS A 364 9.72 -30.53 -22.92
CA HIS A 364 9.72 -32.00 -23.02
C HIS A 364 9.88 -32.59 -24.44
N GLY A 365 10.16 -31.77 -25.45
CA GLY A 365 10.17 -32.16 -26.87
C GLY A 365 8.82 -31.99 -27.57
N VAL A 366 7.85 -31.33 -26.93
CA VAL A 366 6.58 -30.94 -27.55
C VAL A 366 6.82 -29.80 -28.54
N ASP A 367 6.28 -29.93 -29.75
CA ASP A 367 6.23 -28.84 -30.73
C ASP A 367 5.13 -27.86 -30.30
N TRP A 368 5.51 -26.87 -29.49
CA TRP A 368 4.56 -25.97 -28.84
C TRP A 368 3.89 -25.01 -29.83
N ASP A 369 4.56 -24.64 -30.93
CA ASP A 369 3.97 -23.86 -32.03
C ASP A 369 2.89 -24.69 -32.76
N ALA A 370 3.16 -25.97 -33.08
CA ALA A 370 2.16 -26.85 -33.69
C ALA A 370 0.97 -27.16 -32.75
N VAL A 371 1.20 -27.19 -31.43
CA VAL A 371 0.12 -27.28 -30.43
C VAL A 371 -0.75 -26.02 -30.43
N HIS A 372 -0.18 -24.82 -30.58
CA HIS A 372 -0.97 -23.58 -30.73
C HIS A 372 -1.93 -23.68 -31.91
N GLU A 373 -1.42 -23.94 -33.12
CA GLU A 373 -2.24 -24.01 -34.34
C GLU A 373 -3.38 -25.03 -34.23
N ARG A 374 -3.09 -26.21 -33.65
CA ARG A 374 -4.07 -27.29 -33.49
C ARG A 374 -5.22 -26.94 -32.55
N TYR A 375 -4.95 -26.28 -31.42
CA TYR A 375 -5.97 -25.98 -30.42
C TYR A 375 -6.65 -24.62 -30.65
N GLN A 376 -5.96 -23.62 -31.22
CA GLN A 376 -6.56 -22.34 -31.64
C GLN A 376 -7.72 -22.58 -32.63
N ALA A 377 -7.57 -23.53 -33.55
CA ALA A 377 -8.61 -23.89 -34.52
C ALA A 377 -9.93 -24.35 -33.87
N MET A 378 -9.89 -24.90 -32.65
CA MET A 378 -11.07 -25.38 -31.92
C MET A 378 -11.90 -24.23 -31.32
N LEU A 379 -11.31 -23.03 -31.16
CA LEU A 379 -12.01 -21.84 -30.62
C LEU A 379 -13.15 -21.35 -31.52
N ALA A 380 -13.19 -21.78 -32.79
CA ALA A 380 -14.31 -21.54 -33.68
C ALA A 380 -15.58 -22.31 -33.24
N ASP A 381 -15.44 -23.54 -32.76
CA ASP A 381 -16.55 -24.41 -32.38
C ASP A 381 -17.03 -24.18 -30.94
N ALA A 382 -16.21 -23.55 -30.08
CA ALA A 382 -16.59 -23.14 -28.73
C ALA A 382 -17.88 -22.30 -28.73
N ALA A 383 -18.82 -22.60 -27.82
CA ALA A 383 -20.07 -21.88 -27.63
C ALA A 383 -20.08 -21.06 -26.33
N THR A 384 -19.38 -21.51 -25.28
CA THR A 384 -19.35 -20.87 -23.96
C THR A 384 -17.93 -20.66 -23.43
N ARG A 385 -17.80 -20.04 -22.25
CA ARG A 385 -16.49 -19.77 -21.63
C ARG A 385 -15.83 -21.04 -21.07
N GLU A 386 -16.64 -22.05 -20.77
CA GLU A 386 -16.27 -23.40 -20.32
C GLU A 386 -15.60 -24.18 -21.46
N ASP A 387 -16.12 -24.10 -22.70
CA ASP A 387 -15.49 -24.74 -23.87
C ASP A 387 -14.06 -24.24 -24.08
N VAL A 388 -13.85 -22.92 -23.93
CA VAL A 388 -12.53 -22.28 -24.04
C VAL A 388 -11.61 -22.69 -22.89
N ALA A 389 -12.13 -22.81 -21.68
CA ALA A 389 -11.37 -23.35 -20.54
C ALA A 389 -10.94 -24.81 -20.78
N PHE A 390 -11.80 -25.63 -21.38
CA PHE A 390 -11.50 -27.00 -21.76
C PHE A 390 -10.42 -27.06 -22.85
N ILE A 391 -10.54 -26.27 -23.92
CA ILE A 391 -9.55 -26.18 -25.01
C ILE A 391 -8.17 -25.74 -24.46
N ILE A 392 -8.13 -24.76 -23.56
CA ILE A 392 -6.88 -24.33 -22.90
C ILE A 392 -6.32 -25.44 -21.99
N GLY A 393 -7.17 -26.14 -21.23
CA GLY A 393 -6.77 -27.25 -20.37
C GLY A 393 -6.16 -28.44 -21.15
N GLU A 394 -6.78 -28.81 -22.26
CA GLU A 394 -6.27 -29.87 -23.16
C GLU A 394 -4.95 -29.45 -23.83
N MET A 395 -4.84 -28.21 -24.29
CA MET A 395 -3.58 -27.65 -24.84
C MET A 395 -2.44 -27.73 -23.81
N ILE A 396 -2.70 -27.34 -22.56
CA ILE A 396 -1.73 -27.41 -21.45
C ILE A 396 -1.35 -28.86 -21.15
N SER A 397 -2.28 -29.81 -21.29
CA SER A 397 -2.09 -31.22 -20.96
C SER A 397 -1.08 -31.94 -21.86
N GLU A 398 -0.88 -31.48 -23.11
CA GLU A 398 0.15 -32.00 -24.03
C GLU A 398 1.58 -31.88 -23.45
N LEU A 399 1.82 -30.96 -22.49
CA LEU A 399 3.11 -30.82 -21.80
C LEU A 399 3.41 -31.94 -20.78
N ASN A 400 2.39 -32.74 -20.42
CA ASN A 400 2.48 -33.92 -19.55
C ASN A 400 3.20 -33.64 -18.21
N VAL A 401 2.65 -32.72 -17.42
CA VAL A 401 3.19 -32.25 -16.13
C VAL A 401 2.10 -32.11 -15.07
N GLY A 402 2.45 -32.37 -13.80
CA GLY A 402 1.65 -31.90 -12.66
C GLY A 402 1.85 -30.40 -12.41
N HIS A 403 0.93 -29.78 -11.66
CA HIS A 403 0.92 -28.35 -11.33
C HIS A 403 0.76 -27.37 -12.51
N ALA A 404 0.62 -27.86 -13.74
CA ALA A 404 0.16 -27.08 -14.88
C ALA A 404 -1.38 -26.97 -14.86
N TYR A 405 -1.90 -26.12 -13.96
CA TYR A 405 -3.34 -25.95 -13.76
C TYR A 405 -3.90 -24.83 -14.63
N TYR A 406 -5.17 -25.00 -15.01
CA TYR A 406 -6.07 -23.94 -15.45
C TYR A 406 -7.18 -23.80 -14.39
N PHE A 407 -7.53 -22.59 -13.98
CA PHE A 407 -8.56 -22.33 -12.97
C PHE A 407 -9.24 -20.97 -13.18
N GLY A 408 -10.51 -20.87 -12.80
CA GLY A 408 -11.27 -19.61 -12.79
C GLY A 408 -11.64 -19.08 -14.17
N GLY A 409 -12.36 -17.95 -14.16
CA GLY A 409 -12.99 -17.34 -15.32
C GLY A 409 -14.40 -16.85 -15.02
N ASP A 410 -15.00 -16.17 -15.99
CA ASP A 410 -16.39 -15.74 -15.96
C ASP A 410 -17.27 -16.88 -16.50
N PHE A 411 -17.62 -17.83 -15.61
CA PHE A 411 -18.35 -19.05 -15.92
C PHE A 411 -19.84 -18.95 -15.58
N GLU A 412 -20.69 -19.77 -16.21
CA GLU A 412 -22.12 -19.85 -15.94
C GLU A 412 -22.42 -20.48 -14.56
N GLY A 413 -22.39 -19.66 -13.51
CA GLY A 413 -22.75 -20.06 -12.15
C GLY A 413 -24.25 -20.31 -11.97
N GLN A 414 -24.61 -21.50 -11.45
CA GLN A 414 -25.94 -21.75 -10.89
C GLN A 414 -26.03 -21.26 -9.44
N PRO A 415 -27.22 -20.85 -8.94
CA PRO A 415 -27.42 -20.58 -7.53
C PRO A 415 -27.10 -21.81 -6.67
N SER A 416 -26.32 -21.62 -5.60
CA SER A 416 -25.93 -22.68 -4.66
C SER A 416 -26.34 -22.29 -3.26
N GLU A 417 -27.19 -23.10 -2.62
CA GLU A 417 -27.57 -22.94 -1.21
C GLU A 417 -26.72 -23.86 -0.32
N PRO A 418 -26.09 -23.35 0.76
CA PRO A 418 -25.20 -24.15 1.58
C PRO A 418 -25.98 -25.06 2.54
N VAL A 419 -25.63 -26.33 2.55
CA VAL A 419 -26.34 -27.38 3.32
C VAL A 419 -25.75 -27.51 4.73
N GLY A 420 -26.60 -27.53 5.76
CA GLY A 420 -26.18 -27.80 7.13
C GLY A 420 -25.80 -29.27 7.34
N LEU A 421 -24.52 -29.54 7.58
CA LEU A 421 -24.03 -30.89 7.84
C LEU A 421 -23.90 -31.14 9.36
N LEU A 422 -24.49 -32.24 9.84
CA LEU A 422 -24.53 -32.58 11.26
C LEU A 422 -23.35 -33.43 11.76
N GLY A 423 -22.49 -33.92 10.86
CA GLY A 423 -21.40 -34.84 11.20
C GLY A 423 -21.88 -36.24 11.57
N VAL A 424 -22.91 -36.74 10.88
CA VAL A 424 -23.49 -38.08 11.09
C VAL A 424 -23.73 -38.80 9.77
N ASP A 425 -23.73 -40.13 9.81
CA ASP A 425 -24.33 -40.97 8.78
C ASP A 425 -25.80 -41.29 9.12
N PHE A 426 -26.64 -41.35 8.09
CA PHE A 426 -28.08 -41.58 8.22
C PHE A 426 -28.50 -42.92 7.59
N ALA A 427 -29.25 -43.72 8.35
CA ALA A 427 -29.99 -44.87 7.86
C ALA A 427 -31.51 -44.60 7.88
N LEU A 428 -32.28 -45.21 6.98
CA LEU A 428 -33.72 -45.30 7.16
C LEU A 428 -34.04 -46.39 8.19
N GLY A 429 -34.73 -46.03 9.27
CA GLY A 429 -35.23 -46.98 10.24
C GLY A 429 -36.75 -46.96 10.33
N THR A 430 -37.35 -48.15 10.35
CA THR A 430 -38.79 -48.35 10.42
C THR A 430 -39.15 -49.13 11.69
N GLU A 431 -40.13 -48.63 12.44
CA GLU A 431 -40.76 -49.33 13.56
C GLU A 431 -42.25 -49.55 13.24
N THR A 432 -42.91 -50.45 13.96
CA THR A 432 -44.34 -50.77 13.73
C THR A 432 -45.08 -50.71 15.05
N ASP A 433 -46.22 -50.02 15.07
CA ASP A 433 -47.03 -49.86 16.27
C ASP A 433 -47.93 -51.07 16.57
N ASP A 434 -48.55 -51.08 17.76
CA ASP A 434 -49.45 -52.15 18.21
C ASP A 434 -50.74 -52.24 17.37
N GLU A 435 -51.06 -51.24 16.55
CA GLU A 435 -52.16 -51.25 15.58
C GLU A 435 -51.74 -51.83 14.21
N GLY A 436 -50.43 -51.94 13.95
CA GLY A 436 -49.82 -52.48 12.74
C GLY A 436 -49.37 -51.45 11.72
N ASN A 437 -49.36 -50.15 12.05
CA ASN A 437 -48.86 -49.10 11.15
C ASN A 437 -47.33 -49.00 11.21
N ALA A 438 -46.69 -48.84 10.05
CA ALA A 438 -45.24 -48.70 9.95
C ALA A 438 -44.84 -47.21 9.93
N HIS A 439 -44.03 -46.80 10.92
CA HIS A 439 -43.48 -45.45 11.05
C HIS A 439 -42.01 -45.47 10.64
N THR A 440 -41.60 -44.56 9.74
CA THR A 440 -40.22 -44.52 9.21
C THR A 440 -39.64 -43.12 9.34
N ALA A 441 -38.38 -43.03 9.80
CA ALA A 441 -37.64 -41.78 9.94
C ALA A 441 -36.15 -42.00 9.66
N TYR A 442 -35.40 -40.90 9.59
CA TYR A 442 -33.95 -40.95 9.50
C TYR A 442 -33.33 -41.20 10.87
N LYS A 443 -32.65 -42.34 10.98
CA LYS A 443 -31.92 -42.80 12.14
C LYS A 443 -30.46 -42.37 12.03
N ILE A 444 -29.89 -41.88 13.12
CA ILE A 444 -28.46 -41.63 13.25
C ILE A 444 -27.77 -43.00 13.32
N GLU A 445 -27.08 -43.39 12.25
CA GLU A 445 -26.37 -44.68 12.18
C GLU A 445 -24.98 -44.58 12.81
N HIS A 446 -24.25 -43.49 12.54
CA HIS A 446 -22.94 -43.21 13.11
C HIS A 446 -22.78 -41.71 13.39
N MET A 447 -22.10 -41.33 14.47
CA MET A 447 -21.75 -39.93 14.77
C MET A 447 -20.25 -39.72 14.74
N TYR A 448 -19.78 -38.90 13.80
CA TYR A 448 -18.38 -38.55 13.67
C TYR A 448 -17.95 -37.63 14.83
N HIS A 449 -16.83 -37.99 15.46
CA HIS A 449 -16.26 -37.25 16.59
C HIS A 449 -14.73 -37.30 16.54
N GLY A 450 -14.09 -36.17 16.88
CA GLY A 450 -12.66 -36.12 17.13
C GLY A 450 -12.27 -36.80 18.45
N ALA A 451 -11.04 -36.54 18.92
CA ALA A 451 -10.61 -37.02 20.22
C ALA A 451 -11.43 -36.37 21.36
N PRO A 452 -11.70 -37.03 22.50
CA PRO A 452 -12.58 -36.48 23.54
C PRO A 452 -12.16 -35.12 24.12
N TRP A 453 -10.86 -34.80 24.08
CA TRP A 453 -10.30 -33.53 24.53
C TRP A 453 -10.26 -32.45 23.45
N ASP A 454 -10.48 -32.81 22.19
CA ASP A 454 -10.52 -31.89 21.05
C ASP A 454 -11.83 -31.10 21.12
N SER A 455 -11.74 -29.77 21.12
CA SER A 455 -12.89 -28.86 21.10
C SER A 455 -13.39 -28.59 19.68
N ASP A 456 -12.49 -28.66 18.71
CA ASP A 456 -12.66 -28.08 17.38
C ASP A 456 -13.21 -29.15 16.42
N ALA A 457 -12.86 -30.42 16.66
CA ALA A 457 -13.41 -31.59 15.99
C ALA A 457 -14.71 -32.14 16.64
N ARG A 458 -15.51 -31.29 17.30
CA ARG A 458 -16.82 -31.67 17.86
C ARG A 458 -17.96 -31.29 16.90
N GLY A 459 -18.59 -32.32 16.31
CA GLY A 459 -19.80 -32.14 15.51
C GLY A 459 -20.97 -31.54 16.32
N PRO A 460 -21.93 -30.86 15.67
CA PRO A 460 -22.98 -30.09 16.35
C PRO A 460 -23.88 -30.90 17.28
N LEU A 461 -24.09 -32.20 17.01
CA LEU A 461 -24.88 -33.07 17.90
C LEU A 461 -24.10 -33.54 19.14
N ASN A 462 -22.77 -33.45 19.12
CA ASN A 462 -21.88 -33.84 20.22
C ASN A 462 -21.58 -32.67 21.18
N GLN A 463 -22.45 -31.65 21.21
CA GLN A 463 -22.36 -30.50 22.12
C GLN A 463 -22.79 -30.89 23.55
N PRO A 464 -22.11 -30.41 24.61
CA PRO A 464 -22.48 -30.71 25.99
C PRO A 464 -23.91 -30.26 26.31
N GLY A 465 -24.77 -31.22 26.71
CA GLY A 465 -26.18 -30.98 27.05
C GLY A 465 -27.17 -31.48 26.01
N LEU A 466 -26.72 -31.87 24.81
CA LEU A 466 -27.55 -32.63 23.85
C LEU A 466 -27.46 -34.12 24.20
N ASP A 467 -28.55 -34.73 24.66
CA ASP A 467 -28.64 -36.17 24.95
C ASP A 467 -28.99 -36.99 23.68
N VAL A 468 -28.24 -36.73 22.60
CA VAL A 468 -28.39 -37.35 21.28
C VAL A 468 -27.29 -38.39 21.08
N LYS A 469 -27.65 -39.55 20.52
CA LYS A 469 -26.76 -40.72 20.38
C LYS A 469 -27.02 -41.46 19.07
N GLU A 470 -26.03 -42.25 18.67
CA GLU A 470 -26.21 -43.30 17.65
C GLU A 470 -27.40 -44.18 18.03
N GLY A 471 -28.30 -44.39 17.08
CA GLY A 471 -29.55 -45.12 17.28
C GLY A 471 -30.81 -44.27 17.45
N ASP A 472 -30.71 -42.98 17.77
CA ASP A 472 -31.86 -42.08 17.80
C ASP A 472 -32.32 -41.67 16.39
N TYR A 473 -33.56 -41.20 16.26
CA TYR A 473 -34.18 -40.76 15.02
C TYR A 473 -34.36 -39.24 14.99
N ILE A 474 -33.97 -38.59 13.89
CA ILE A 474 -34.38 -37.20 13.61
C ILE A 474 -35.69 -37.25 12.83
N THR A 475 -36.71 -36.56 13.35
CA THR A 475 -38.08 -36.61 12.83
C THR A 475 -38.55 -35.29 12.22
N ALA A 476 -38.01 -34.16 12.68
CA ALA A 476 -38.28 -32.83 12.12
C ALA A 476 -37.07 -31.89 12.23
N VAL A 477 -36.99 -30.92 11.32
CA VAL A 477 -36.03 -29.82 11.32
C VAL A 477 -36.80 -28.50 11.35
N ASN A 478 -36.50 -27.62 12.31
CA ASN A 478 -37.24 -26.37 12.56
C ASN A 478 -38.77 -26.57 12.64
N GLY A 479 -39.21 -27.70 13.24
CA GLY A 479 -40.62 -28.07 13.35
C GLY A 479 -41.28 -28.63 12.08
N VAL A 480 -40.55 -28.72 10.96
CA VAL A 480 -41.02 -29.34 9.71
C VAL A 480 -40.57 -30.79 9.66
N ALA A 481 -41.52 -31.73 9.57
CA ALA A 481 -41.22 -33.16 9.50
C ALA A 481 -40.35 -33.50 8.28
N ILE A 482 -39.37 -34.40 8.45
CA ILE A 482 -38.46 -34.80 7.36
C ILE A 482 -39.17 -35.78 6.41
N ASP A 483 -39.07 -35.53 5.10
CA ASP A 483 -39.56 -36.46 4.07
C ASP A 483 -38.52 -37.57 3.82
N THR A 484 -38.86 -38.79 4.22
CA THR A 484 -38.02 -39.99 4.03
C THR A 484 -37.99 -40.51 2.59
N ALA A 485 -38.73 -39.90 1.65
CA ALA A 485 -38.58 -40.13 0.21
C ALA A 485 -37.51 -39.24 -0.45
N LEU A 486 -37.01 -38.23 0.27
CA LEU A 486 -35.90 -37.36 -0.16
C LEU A 486 -34.61 -37.72 0.59
N ASP A 487 -33.47 -37.28 0.05
CA ASP A 487 -32.17 -37.36 0.73
C ASP A 487 -32.24 -36.68 2.12
N PRO A 488 -31.66 -37.25 3.19
CA PRO A 488 -31.77 -36.70 4.54
C PRO A 488 -31.25 -35.26 4.67
N TRP A 489 -30.30 -34.85 3.82
CA TRP A 489 -29.75 -33.50 3.83
C TRP A 489 -30.68 -32.46 3.18
N ALA A 490 -31.76 -32.88 2.50
CA ALA A 490 -32.71 -31.97 1.86
C ALA A 490 -33.39 -31.01 2.86
N SER A 491 -33.69 -31.47 4.08
CA SER A 491 -34.23 -30.64 5.17
C SER A 491 -33.23 -29.62 5.75
N PHE A 492 -31.95 -29.68 5.34
CA PHE A 492 -30.88 -28.83 5.84
C PHE A 492 -30.35 -27.82 4.80
N ILE A 493 -30.97 -27.75 3.62
CA ILE A 493 -30.61 -26.79 2.57
C ILE A 493 -30.81 -25.36 3.08
N GLY A 494 -29.77 -24.52 2.97
CA GLY A 494 -29.77 -23.13 3.43
C GLY A 494 -29.60 -22.97 4.95
N LEU A 495 -29.37 -24.05 5.71
CA LEU A 495 -29.22 -24.00 7.19
C LEU A 495 -27.76 -23.98 7.66
N ALA A 496 -26.78 -24.04 6.77
CA ALA A 496 -25.37 -23.98 7.14
C ALA A 496 -25.03 -22.70 7.93
N GLY A 497 -24.40 -22.87 9.11
CA GLY A 497 -24.03 -21.75 9.98
C GLY A 497 -25.20 -21.02 10.64
N ARG A 498 -26.37 -21.65 10.75
CA ARG A 498 -27.58 -21.10 11.41
C ARG A 498 -28.05 -21.98 12.55
N ASP A 499 -28.45 -21.36 13.65
CA ASP A 499 -29.15 -22.04 14.75
C ASP A 499 -30.40 -22.75 14.20
N THR A 500 -30.54 -24.04 14.52
CA THR A 500 -31.53 -24.95 13.93
C THR A 500 -32.05 -25.91 14.99
N THR A 501 -33.37 -26.01 15.14
CA THR A 501 -34.04 -26.95 16.07
C THR A 501 -34.21 -28.31 15.40
N LEU A 502 -33.99 -29.40 16.14
CA LEU A 502 -34.10 -30.78 15.64
C LEU A 502 -34.97 -31.61 16.59
N THR A 503 -36.12 -32.09 16.12
CA THR A 503 -36.95 -32.99 16.94
C THR A 503 -36.40 -34.40 16.86
N VAL A 504 -35.79 -34.85 17.95
CA VAL A 504 -35.12 -36.15 18.08
C VAL A 504 -35.99 -37.10 18.90
N ALA A 505 -36.13 -38.35 18.44
CA ALA A 505 -36.90 -39.37 19.12
C ALA A 505 -36.04 -40.62 19.34
N SER A 506 -36.07 -41.18 20.56
CA SER A 506 -35.34 -42.42 20.86
C SER A 506 -36.02 -43.68 20.29
N LYS A 507 -37.29 -43.55 19.90
CA LYS A 507 -38.13 -44.51 19.18
C LYS A 507 -39.15 -43.77 18.32
N LEU A 508 -39.68 -44.43 17.30
CA LEU A 508 -40.81 -43.93 16.51
C LEU A 508 -42.15 -44.40 17.08
N VAL A 509 -42.15 -45.47 17.88
CA VAL A 509 -43.33 -46.06 18.53
C VAL A 509 -43.14 -46.10 20.05
N GLY A 510 -44.11 -45.54 20.79
CA GLY A 510 -44.11 -45.55 22.25
C GLY A 510 -44.96 -44.42 22.85
N ASP A 511 -44.76 -44.17 24.13
CA ASP A 511 -45.32 -43.03 24.88
C ASP A 511 -44.64 -41.72 24.44
N ASP A 512 -45.32 -40.58 24.54
CA ASP A 512 -44.83 -39.29 24.03
C ASP A 512 -43.55 -38.79 24.74
N GLU A 513 -43.22 -39.32 25.92
CA GLU A 513 -41.95 -39.09 26.64
C GLU A 513 -40.70 -39.54 25.85
N ALA A 514 -40.85 -40.25 24.72
CA ALA A 514 -39.74 -40.69 23.88
C ALA A 514 -39.16 -39.62 22.92
N ARG A 515 -39.76 -38.42 22.86
CA ARG A 515 -39.38 -37.30 21.98
C ARG A 515 -38.77 -36.13 22.76
N ASN A 516 -37.59 -35.67 22.32
CA ASN A 516 -36.94 -34.44 22.77
C ASN A 516 -36.99 -33.38 21.66
N GLU A 517 -37.15 -32.11 22.05
CA GLU A 517 -37.11 -30.92 21.17
C GLU A 517 -35.79 -30.13 21.31
#